data_AF-A0A1M5J3E5-F1
#
_entry.id   AF-A0A1M5J3E5-F1
#
_cell.length_a   1.000
_cell.length_b   1.000
_cell.length_c   1.000
_cell.angle_alpha   90.00
_cell.angle_beta   90.00
_cell.angle_gamma   90.00
#
_symmetry.space_group_name_H-M   'P 1'
#
loop_
_entity.id
_entity.type
_entity.pdbx_description
1 polymer ?
#
loop_
_entity_poly.entity_id
_entity_poly.type
_entity_poly.pdbx_seq_one_letter_code
_entity_poly.pdbx_strand_id
1 'polypeptide(L)'
;MQKQVNQRQLAWIAARHVLEPEKFFDFADELKNNADFGPVQNLAITLSGGALPLQLTGDPSQVRSEYEQLTDKRFTSVAIKAVFPNAQNLNLTLSAHLQFGHINISIQNGTEEIIQKIFLLVSEFFPRSTGPSDEEIEQQSVKLAEMIREAEKAVRAGKEAEKSTKEIENIEKSSKRIFDTIQNHLSESEKLSTQIKTLANESSQKATEINNLLNQIQSNRDTSQKLRDDIGANEAKIREFFNEIEKYQKTIVSTTNEAKNKIESFQNETSAIIEKNKSLQKEVKEHLLKAVGASLFSAFEKRKKRIEFSKWIWAALTATAIIAQVLVIVWIANHVQSIQGDIPFYKTPGFILRVTVSIPIVFFIGYAIHQYAKEREYEELYGFKSSISFSLSPYLDLVKKIK
;
A
#
# COMPACT_ATOMS: atom_id res chain seq x y z
N MET A 1 -23.15 31.76 144.95
CA MET A 1 -22.89 30.59 144.09
C MET A 1 -23.13 31.01 142.65
N GLN A 2 -22.07 31.28 141.88
CA GLN A 2 -22.20 31.62 140.46
C GLN A 2 -22.58 30.34 139.69
N LYS A 3 -23.65 30.40 138.90
CA LYS A 3 -24.16 29.29 138.10
C LYS A 3 -23.21 29.08 136.93
N GLN A 4 -22.56 27.92 136.88
CA GLN A 4 -21.64 27.58 135.79
C GLN A 4 -22.46 27.25 134.54
N VAL A 5 -22.14 27.88 133.41
CA VAL A 5 -22.78 27.59 132.12
C VAL A 5 -21.81 26.76 131.29
N ASN A 6 -22.18 25.51 131.00
CA ASN A 6 -21.31 24.62 130.24
C ASN A 6 -21.17 25.06 128.77
N GLN A 7 -22.24 25.58 128.15
CA GLN A 7 -22.22 26.07 126.78
C GLN A 7 -23.38 27.03 126.48
N ARG A 8 -23.13 28.08 125.69
CA ARG A 8 -24.17 28.97 125.13
C ARG A 8 -23.84 29.33 123.69
N GLN A 9 -24.83 29.24 122.80
CA GLN A 9 -24.69 29.55 121.38
C GLN A 9 -25.79 30.52 120.94
N LEU A 10 -25.43 31.48 120.09
CA LEU A 10 -26.36 32.42 119.46
C LEU A 10 -25.97 32.60 117.98
N ALA A 11 -26.98 32.75 117.12
CA ALA A 11 -26.77 33.06 115.72
C ALA A 11 -27.74 34.15 115.25
N TRP A 12 -27.29 35.03 114.36
CA TRP A 12 -28.12 36.06 113.74
C TRP A 12 -27.56 36.47 112.38
N ILE A 13 -28.36 37.26 111.66
CA ILE A 13 -27.95 37.88 110.40
C ILE A 13 -27.51 39.31 110.69
N ALA A 14 -26.32 39.69 110.26
CA ALA A 14 -25.84 41.06 110.25
C ALA A 14 -25.74 41.59 108.83
N ALA A 15 -25.79 42.91 108.67
CA ALA A 15 -25.76 43.53 107.36
C ALA A 15 -24.38 43.31 106.70
N ARG A 16 -24.36 43.08 105.38
CA ARG A 16 -23.10 42.78 104.65
C ARG A 16 -22.01 43.83 104.85
N HIS A 17 -22.38 45.11 104.95
CA HIS A 17 -21.43 46.21 105.14
C HIS A 17 -20.77 46.23 106.54
N VAL A 18 -21.30 45.47 107.50
CA VAL A 18 -20.74 45.32 108.85
C VAL A 18 -19.87 44.06 108.95
N LEU A 19 -20.05 43.13 108.01
CA LEU A 19 -19.34 41.86 107.94
C LEU A 19 -18.17 41.96 106.96
N GLU A 20 -17.24 42.86 107.28
CA GLU A 20 -15.98 43.00 106.57
C GLU A 20 -14.85 42.34 107.40
N PRO A 21 -13.90 41.62 106.78
CA PRO A 21 -12.76 41.02 107.49
C PRO A 21 -12.04 41.99 108.45
N GLU A 22 -11.97 43.27 108.07
CA GLU A 22 -11.44 44.37 108.88
C GLU A 22 -12.10 44.48 110.26
N LYS A 23 -13.44 44.40 110.32
CA LYS A 23 -14.19 44.46 111.57
C LYS A 23 -13.94 43.28 112.49
N PHE A 24 -13.60 42.12 111.93
CA PHE A 24 -13.19 40.95 112.71
C PHE A 24 -11.81 41.12 113.32
N PHE A 25 -10.87 41.78 112.62
CA PHE A 25 -9.59 42.14 113.22
C PHE A 25 -9.76 43.17 114.34
N ASP A 26 -10.60 44.19 114.14
CA ASP A 26 -10.89 45.20 115.16
C ASP A 26 -11.50 44.57 116.42
N PHE A 27 -12.45 43.64 116.23
CA PHE A 27 -13.03 42.87 117.32
C PHE A 27 -11.99 41.98 118.02
N ALA A 28 -11.07 41.37 117.29
CA ALA A 28 -10.00 40.55 117.88
C ALA A 28 -9.02 41.39 118.72
N ASP A 29 -8.70 42.61 118.28
CA ASP A 29 -7.88 43.56 119.05
C ASP A 29 -8.60 44.02 120.32
N GLU A 30 -9.90 44.32 120.23
CA GLU A 30 -10.71 44.71 121.38
C GLU A 30 -10.79 43.56 122.41
N LEU A 31 -10.98 42.32 121.96
CA LEU A 31 -10.94 41.14 122.85
C LEU A 31 -9.59 40.98 123.57
N LYS A 32 -8.48 41.30 122.91
CA LYS A 32 -7.13 41.17 123.47
C LYS A 32 -6.82 42.25 124.50
N ASN A 33 -7.34 43.47 124.29
CA ASN A 33 -7.04 44.63 125.12
C ASN A 33 -8.04 44.83 126.28
N ASN A 34 -9.20 44.17 126.23
CA ASN A 34 -10.24 44.34 127.24
C ASN A 34 -9.87 43.65 128.56
N ALA A 35 -9.57 44.46 129.59
CA ALA A 35 -9.13 44.01 130.90
C ALA A 35 -10.18 43.15 131.65
N ASP A 36 -11.47 43.25 131.30
CA ASP A 36 -12.56 42.54 131.97
C ASP A 36 -12.48 41.01 131.80
N PHE A 37 -11.80 40.51 130.77
CA PHE A 37 -11.74 39.09 130.44
C PHE A 37 -10.41 38.40 130.82
N GLY A 38 -9.41 39.19 131.24
CA GLY A 38 -8.05 38.71 131.50
C GLY A 38 -7.25 38.43 130.21
N PRO A 39 -5.99 37.94 130.35
CA PRO A 39 -5.13 37.69 129.20
C PRO A 39 -5.71 36.59 128.30
N VAL A 40 -5.88 36.91 127.02
CA VAL A 40 -6.35 35.96 126.01
C VAL A 40 -5.19 35.06 125.57
N GLN A 41 -5.39 33.75 125.63
CA GLN A 41 -4.49 32.76 125.06
C GLN A 41 -5.09 32.18 123.78
N ASN A 42 -4.22 31.80 122.84
CA ASN A 42 -4.59 31.13 121.60
C ASN A 42 -5.65 31.89 120.78
N LEU A 43 -5.57 33.24 120.77
CA LEU A 43 -6.40 34.06 119.89
C LEU A 43 -5.96 33.82 118.44
N ALA A 44 -6.84 33.24 117.64
CA ALA A 44 -6.59 32.97 116.24
C ALA A 44 -7.76 33.43 115.39
N ILE A 45 -7.47 34.03 114.24
CA ILE A 45 -8.45 34.36 113.21
C ILE A 45 -8.17 33.53 111.95
N THR A 46 -9.23 33.03 111.34
CA THR A 46 -9.20 32.27 110.10
C THR A 46 -10.08 32.97 109.08
N LEU A 47 -9.51 33.38 107.94
CA LEU A 47 -10.23 33.85 106.77
C LEU A 47 -10.22 32.74 105.72
N SER A 48 -11.38 32.37 105.18
CA SER A 48 -11.49 31.29 104.20
C SER A 48 -12.32 31.70 102.98
N GLY A 49 -11.86 31.29 101.80
CA GLY A 49 -12.58 31.41 100.53
C GLY A 49 -12.19 32.62 99.67
N GLY A 50 -12.69 32.65 98.44
CA GLY A 50 -12.39 33.65 97.42
C GLY A 50 -12.30 33.06 96.02
N ALA A 51 -11.84 33.83 95.03
CA ALA A 51 -11.61 33.34 93.66
C ALA A 51 -10.49 32.29 93.57
N LEU A 52 -9.60 32.29 94.57
CA LEU A 52 -8.60 31.27 94.82
C LEU A 52 -8.93 30.60 96.16
N PRO A 53 -8.72 29.29 96.35
CA PRO A 53 -8.94 28.58 97.62
C PRO A 53 -7.85 28.96 98.63
N LEU A 54 -7.83 30.23 99.02
CA LEU A 54 -6.90 30.79 99.99
C LEU A 54 -7.53 30.69 101.39
N GLN A 55 -6.72 30.27 102.36
CA GLN A 55 -7.08 30.25 103.77
C GLN A 55 -5.95 30.90 104.56
N LEU A 56 -6.24 32.02 105.22
CA LEU A 56 -5.30 32.68 106.13
C LEU A 56 -5.67 32.27 107.55
N THR A 57 -4.71 31.82 108.35
CA THR A 57 -4.96 31.43 109.76
C THR A 57 -3.75 31.73 110.61
N GLY A 58 -3.95 32.42 111.73
CA GLY A 58 -2.85 32.80 112.63
C GLY A 58 -3.28 33.80 113.68
N ASP A 59 -2.30 34.42 114.34
CA ASP A 59 -2.54 35.55 115.24
C ASP A 59 -3.17 36.72 114.46
N PRO A 60 -4.14 37.45 115.02
CA PRO A 60 -4.83 38.54 114.33
C PRO A 60 -3.91 39.56 113.68
N SER A 61 -2.77 39.90 114.32
CA SER A 61 -1.82 40.88 113.78
C SER A 61 -1.10 40.35 112.52
N GLN A 62 -0.75 39.07 112.52
CA GLN A 62 -0.12 38.41 111.37
C GLN A 62 -1.11 38.30 110.21
N VAL A 63 -2.33 37.80 110.48
CA VAL A 63 -3.35 37.62 109.45
C VAL A 63 -3.82 38.95 108.87
N ARG A 64 -3.86 40.04 109.67
CA ARG A 64 -4.16 41.39 109.16
C ARG A 64 -3.09 41.85 108.16
N SER A 65 -1.80 41.68 108.46
CA SER A 65 -0.71 42.04 107.56
C SER A 65 -0.75 41.24 106.25
N GLU A 66 -1.02 39.93 106.32
CA GLU A 66 -1.19 39.08 105.14
C GLU A 66 -2.41 39.49 104.32
N TYR A 67 -3.52 39.84 104.98
CA TYR A 67 -4.75 40.31 104.33
C TYR A 67 -4.56 41.64 103.58
N GLU A 68 -3.80 42.58 104.15
CA GLU A 68 -3.53 43.88 103.51
C GLU A 68 -2.69 43.77 102.22
N GLN A 69 -1.88 42.72 102.08
CA GLN A 69 -1.04 42.48 100.91
C GLN A 69 -1.78 41.84 99.73
N LEU A 70 -3.01 41.32 99.95
CA LEU A 70 -3.78 40.64 98.91
C LEU A 70 -4.47 41.62 97.95
N THR A 71 -4.33 41.35 96.65
CA THR A 71 -5.03 42.10 95.59
C THR A 71 -6.52 41.77 95.53
N ASP A 72 -6.91 40.52 95.84
CA ASP A 72 -8.30 40.09 95.93
C ASP A 72 -8.67 39.84 97.40
N LYS A 73 -9.50 40.73 97.95
CA LYS A 73 -9.93 40.71 99.36
C LYS A 73 -11.27 39.99 99.58
N ARG A 74 -11.75 39.25 98.58
CA ARG A 74 -13.05 38.56 98.65
C ARG A 74 -12.91 37.24 99.39
N PHE A 75 -13.18 37.22 100.69
CA PHE A 75 -13.32 36.00 101.48
C PHE A 75 -14.80 35.58 101.59
N THR A 76 -15.07 34.28 101.77
CA THR A 76 -16.45 33.78 101.92
C THR A 76 -16.83 33.58 103.38
N SER A 77 -15.88 33.30 104.27
CA SER A 77 -16.12 33.13 105.71
C SER A 77 -14.94 33.57 106.58
N VAL A 78 -15.25 33.89 107.84
CA VAL A 78 -14.30 34.31 108.88
C VAL A 78 -14.61 33.56 110.17
N ALA A 79 -13.59 33.14 110.91
CA ALA A 79 -13.75 32.56 112.23
C ALA A 79 -12.68 33.05 113.21
N ILE A 80 -13.08 33.43 114.41
CA ILE A 80 -12.22 33.81 115.52
C ILE A 80 -12.37 32.77 116.63
N LYS A 81 -11.24 32.29 117.15
CA LYS A 81 -11.17 31.42 118.32
C LYS A 81 -10.32 32.09 119.39
N ALA A 82 -10.78 32.08 120.63
CA ALA A 82 -10.07 32.67 121.76
C ALA A 82 -10.29 31.84 123.03
N VAL A 83 -9.25 31.71 123.86
CA VAL A 83 -9.31 31.02 125.15
C VAL A 83 -8.94 32.00 126.26
N PHE A 84 -9.76 32.07 127.31
CA PHE A 84 -9.54 32.96 128.46
C PHE A 84 -9.24 32.10 129.70
N PRO A 85 -7.95 31.90 130.06
CA PRO A 85 -7.55 30.99 131.15
C PRO A 85 -8.07 31.44 132.51
N ASN A 86 -8.05 32.76 132.76
CA ASN A 86 -8.49 33.35 134.02
C ASN A 86 -10.01 33.32 134.21
N ALA A 87 -10.76 33.03 133.15
CA ALA A 87 -12.22 32.93 133.14
C ALA A 87 -12.70 31.47 133.06
N GLN A 88 -12.10 30.57 133.87
CA GLN A 88 -12.39 29.13 133.89
C GLN A 88 -12.14 28.43 132.54
N ASN A 89 -11.09 28.83 131.82
CA ASN A 89 -10.81 28.33 130.46
C ASN A 89 -12.01 28.50 129.52
N LEU A 90 -12.60 29.70 129.51
CA LEU A 90 -13.68 30.04 128.59
C LEU A 90 -13.16 29.98 127.15
N ASN A 91 -13.84 29.22 126.30
CA ASN A 91 -13.54 29.10 124.88
C ASN A 91 -14.61 29.85 124.08
N LEU A 92 -14.20 30.88 123.35
CA LEU A 92 -15.02 31.62 122.41
C LEU A 92 -14.73 31.15 120.99
N THR A 93 -15.77 30.83 120.23
CA THR A 93 -15.71 30.63 118.78
C THR A 93 -16.77 31.52 118.13
N LEU A 94 -16.33 32.51 117.38
CA LEU A 94 -17.18 33.37 116.54
C LEU A 94 -16.92 33.00 115.09
N SER A 95 -17.94 32.62 114.32
CA SER A 95 -17.81 32.37 112.89
C SER A 95 -18.87 33.15 112.10
N ALA A 96 -18.50 33.62 110.93
CA ALA A 96 -19.39 34.36 110.04
C ALA A 96 -19.23 33.92 108.59
N HIS A 97 -20.35 33.83 107.87
CA HIS A 97 -20.37 33.65 106.42
C HIS A 97 -20.62 35.01 105.77
N LEU A 98 -19.57 35.63 105.22
CA LEU A 98 -19.57 37.01 104.75
C LEU A 98 -20.60 37.25 103.63
N GLN A 99 -20.78 36.28 102.72
CA GLN A 99 -21.76 36.41 101.64
C GLN A 99 -23.23 36.34 102.10
N PHE A 100 -23.53 35.55 103.14
CA PHE A 100 -24.92 35.34 103.61
C PHE A 100 -25.27 36.20 104.82
N GLY A 101 -24.28 36.85 105.42
CA GLY A 101 -24.49 37.69 106.58
C GLY A 101 -24.68 36.91 107.89
N HIS A 102 -24.49 35.60 107.88
CA HIS A 102 -24.78 34.75 109.03
C HIS A 102 -23.62 34.75 110.02
N ILE A 103 -23.89 35.16 111.26
CA ILE A 103 -22.96 35.12 112.38
C ILE A 103 -23.40 34.04 113.34
N ASN A 104 -22.46 33.23 113.81
CA ASN A 104 -22.65 32.21 114.81
C ASN A 104 -21.58 32.37 115.90
N ILE A 105 -22.00 32.50 117.15
CA ILE A 105 -21.12 32.61 118.30
C ILE A 105 -21.42 31.48 119.26
N SER A 106 -20.38 30.73 119.64
CA SER A 106 -20.41 29.65 120.60
C SER A 106 -19.40 29.93 121.71
N ILE A 107 -19.87 29.94 122.96
CA ILE A 107 -19.06 30.11 124.15
C ILE A 107 -19.18 28.85 125.01
N GLN A 108 -18.06 28.28 125.44
CA GLN A 108 -18.00 27.09 126.31
C GLN A 108 -17.18 27.40 127.56
N ASN A 109 -17.66 26.98 128.72
CA ASN A 109 -17.10 27.24 130.06
C ASN A 109 -17.08 28.74 130.42
N GLY A 110 -17.28 29.05 131.71
CA GLY A 110 -17.26 30.42 132.23
C GLY A 110 -18.47 30.77 133.08
N THR A 111 -18.41 31.97 133.67
CA THR A 111 -19.50 32.51 134.48
C THR A 111 -20.52 33.24 133.59
N GLU A 112 -21.79 33.19 133.97
CA GLU A 112 -22.89 33.80 133.21
C GLU A 112 -22.68 35.29 132.94
N GLU A 113 -22.04 36.01 133.87
CA GLU A 113 -21.70 37.43 133.76
C GLU A 113 -20.70 37.71 132.63
N ILE A 114 -19.61 36.93 132.55
CA ILE A 114 -18.59 37.06 131.50
C ILE A 114 -19.19 36.71 130.13
N ILE A 115 -20.00 35.65 130.08
CA ILE A 115 -20.67 35.20 128.85
C ILE A 115 -21.60 36.30 128.31
N GLN A 116 -22.39 36.97 129.17
CA GLN A 116 -23.25 38.07 128.74
C GLN A 116 -22.45 39.27 128.22
N LYS A 117 -21.35 39.64 128.87
CA LYS A 117 -20.46 40.71 128.39
C LYS A 117 -19.89 40.42 127.00
N ILE A 118 -19.43 39.19 126.75
CA ILE A 118 -18.94 38.78 125.43
C ILE A 118 -20.06 38.85 124.38
N PHE A 119 -21.27 38.39 124.69
CA PHE A 119 -22.39 38.50 123.75
C PHE A 119 -22.76 39.95 123.45
N LEU A 120 -22.73 40.83 124.45
CA LEU A 120 -23.00 42.25 124.26
C LEU A 120 -21.95 42.86 123.33
N LEU A 121 -20.66 42.61 123.60
CA LEU A 121 -19.55 43.09 122.78
C LEU A 121 -19.68 42.60 121.33
N VAL A 122 -20.01 41.33 121.11
CA VAL A 122 -20.19 40.79 119.75
C VAL A 122 -21.41 41.42 119.06
N SER A 123 -22.48 41.68 119.79
CA SER A 123 -23.68 42.34 119.23
C SER A 123 -23.49 43.83 118.93
N GLU A 124 -22.54 44.48 119.61
CA GLU A 124 -22.16 45.87 119.36
C GLU A 124 -21.29 45.99 118.10
N PHE A 125 -20.30 45.10 117.95
CA PHE A 125 -19.48 45.04 116.73
C PHE A 125 -20.27 44.54 115.52
N PHE A 126 -21.27 43.68 115.74
CA PHE A 126 -22.07 43.08 114.67
C PHE A 126 -23.57 43.17 114.96
N PRO A 127 -24.20 44.35 114.79
CA PRO A 127 -25.64 44.54 114.96
C PRO A 127 -26.48 43.59 114.11
N ARG A 128 -27.64 43.20 114.66
CA ARG A 128 -28.63 42.39 113.95
C ARG A 128 -29.26 43.21 112.82
N SER A 129 -29.20 42.69 111.59
CA SER A 129 -29.92 43.25 110.45
C SER A 129 -31.37 42.78 110.49
N THR A 130 -32.32 43.70 110.38
CA THR A 130 -33.65 43.38 109.83
C THR A 130 -33.46 43.02 108.35
N GLY A 131 -34.22 42.07 107.81
CA GLY A 131 -34.03 41.55 106.44
C GLY A 131 -34.14 42.60 105.32
N PRO A 132 -33.99 42.20 104.04
CA PRO A 132 -34.12 43.12 102.91
C PRO A 132 -35.50 43.81 102.94
N SER A 133 -35.52 45.08 102.58
CA SER A 133 -36.80 45.82 102.50
C SER A 133 -37.62 45.33 101.30
N ASP A 134 -38.94 45.52 101.33
CA ASP A 134 -39.84 45.11 100.23
C ASP A 134 -39.41 45.71 98.87
N GLU A 135 -38.77 46.88 98.88
CA GLU A 135 -38.27 47.59 97.68
C GLU A 135 -37.05 46.87 97.04
N GLU A 136 -36.19 46.24 97.86
CA GLU A 136 -35.06 45.44 97.36
C GLU A 136 -35.51 44.11 96.77
N ILE A 137 -36.58 43.53 97.31
CA ILE A 137 -37.21 42.31 96.79
C ILE A 137 -37.81 42.58 95.41
N GLU A 138 -38.49 43.72 95.25
CA GLU A 138 -39.09 44.11 93.97
C GLU A 138 -38.01 44.33 92.89
N GLN A 139 -36.93 45.07 93.19
CA GLN A 139 -35.83 45.28 92.24
C GLN A 139 -35.13 43.98 91.82
N GLN A 140 -34.92 43.05 92.75
CA GLN A 140 -34.33 41.74 92.43
C GLN A 140 -35.26 40.89 91.57
N SER A 141 -36.57 40.99 91.77
CA SER A 141 -37.56 40.28 90.96
C SER A 141 -37.58 40.77 89.51
N VAL A 142 -37.46 42.09 89.28
CA VAL A 142 -37.37 42.69 87.95
C VAL A 142 -36.09 42.24 87.25
N LYS A 143 -34.94 42.29 87.95
CA LYS A 143 -33.67 41.84 87.39
C LYS A 143 -33.69 40.35 87.03
N LEU A 144 -34.34 39.51 87.85
CA LEU A 144 -34.50 38.09 87.55
C LEU A 144 -35.37 37.88 86.31
N ALA A 145 -36.47 38.62 86.17
CA ALA A 145 -37.33 38.56 84.99
C ALA A 145 -36.60 38.99 83.70
N GLU A 146 -35.74 40.02 83.77
CA GLU A 146 -34.89 40.42 82.65
C GLU A 146 -33.89 39.33 82.26
N MET A 147 -33.19 38.73 83.22
CA MET A 147 -32.26 37.63 82.97
C MET A 147 -32.97 36.40 82.37
N ILE A 148 -34.18 36.08 82.83
CA ILE A 148 -34.98 34.99 82.24
C ILE A 148 -35.31 35.31 80.77
N ARG A 149 -35.74 36.54 80.48
CA ARG A 149 -36.07 36.96 79.11
C ARG A 149 -34.84 36.95 78.20
N GLU A 150 -33.67 37.32 78.71
CA GLU A 150 -32.41 37.25 77.98
C GLU A 150 -31.97 35.81 77.73
N ALA A 151 -32.09 34.94 78.74
CA ALA A 151 -31.82 33.51 78.61
C ALA A 151 -32.75 32.84 77.58
N GLU A 152 -34.04 33.18 77.56
CA GLU A 152 -34.98 32.68 76.56
C GLU A 152 -34.62 33.14 75.14
N LYS A 153 -34.20 34.40 74.96
CA LYS A 153 -33.71 34.90 73.66
C LYS A 153 -32.45 34.15 73.24
N ALA A 154 -31.51 33.93 74.16
CA ALA A 154 -30.29 33.18 73.90
C ALA A 154 -30.59 31.73 73.49
N VAL A 155 -31.55 31.07 74.14
CA VAL A 155 -32.00 29.71 73.78
C VAL A 155 -32.63 29.69 72.38
N ARG A 156 -33.46 30.68 72.03
CA ARG A 156 -34.04 30.77 70.68
C ARG A 156 -32.95 30.97 69.61
N ALA A 157 -32.03 31.89 69.85
CA ALA A 157 -30.88 32.11 68.97
C ALA A 157 -30.00 30.85 68.86
N GLY A 158 -29.80 30.11 69.96
CA GLY A 158 -29.08 28.83 69.95
C GLY A 158 -29.76 27.76 69.11
N LYS A 159 -31.10 27.66 69.16
CA LYS A 159 -31.87 26.73 68.31
C LYS A 159 -31.81 27.10 66.82
N GLU A 160 -31.87 28.39 66.50
CA GLU A 160 -31.72 28.89 65.12
C GLU A 160 -30.29 28.65 64.59
N ALA A 161 -29.29 28.85 65.43
CA ALA A 161 -27.90 28.52 65.11
C ALA A 161 -27.72 27.02 64.87
N GLU A 162 -28.27 26.15 65.72
CA GLU A 162 -28.22 24.69 65.52
C GLU A 162 -28.88 24.26 64.20
N LYS A 163 -30.04 24.85 63.88
CA LYS A 163 -30.72 24.61 62.60
C LYS A 163 -29.84 25.05 61.43
N SER A 164 -29.23 26.23 61.51
CA SER A 164 -28.33 26.75 60.49
C SER A 164 -27.09 25.85 60.31
N THR A 165 -26.51 25.34 61.39
CA THR A 165 -25.39 24.39 61.33
C THR A 165 -25.78 23.10 60.60
N LYS A 166 -26.97 22.56 60.87
CA LYS A 166 -27.48 21.36 60.16
C LYS A 166 -27.68 21.62 58.67
N GLU A 167 -28.16 22.81 58.30
CA GLU A 167 -28.28 23.21 56.89
C GLU A 167 -26.91 23.33 56.22
N ILE A 168 -25.92 23.94 56.90
CA ILE A 168 -24.53 24.05 56.41
C ILE A 168 -23.90 22.67 56.21
N GLU A 169 -24.07 21.73 57.15
CA GLU A 169 -23.55 20.36 57.00
C GLU A 169 -24.17 19.63 55.80
N ASN A 170 -25.46 19.84 55.54
CA ASN A 170 -26.13 19.27 54.38
C ASN A 170 -25.61 19.88 53.08
N ILE A 171 -25.39 21.20 53.06
CA ILE A 171 -24.78 21.89 51.92
C ILE A 171 -23.37 21.35 51.69
N GLU A 172 -22.53 21.23 52.72
CA GLU A 172 -21.16 20.71 52.61
C GLU A 172 -21.15 19.28 52.03
N LYS A 173 -22.03 18.40 52.53
CA LYS A 173 -22.19 17.04 51.99
C LYS A 173 -22.63 17.06 50.53
N SER A 174 -23.56 17.94 50.16
CA SER A 174 -24.01 18.08 48.77
C SER A 174 -22.91 18.62 47.86
N SER A 175 -22.14 19.62 48.30
CA SER A 175 -21.03 20.21 47.56
C SER A 175 -19.90 19.20 47.33
N LYS A 176 -19.57 18.37 48.33
CA LYS A 176 -18.61 17.27 48.14
C LYS A 176 -19.05 16.28 47.07
N ARG A 177 -20.31 15.83 47.11
CA ARG A 177 -20.86 14.93 46.08
C ARG A 177 -20.83 15.55 44.67
N ILE A 178 -21.16 16.84 44.57
CA ILE A 178 -21.11 17.58 43.29
C ILE A 178 -19.66 17.66 42.81
N PHE A 179 -18.71 17.98 43.69
CA PHE A 179 -17.30 18.04 43.35
C PHE A 179 -16.77 16.70 42.84
N ASP A 180 -17.09 15.60 43.52
CA ASP A 180 -16.70 14.25 43.08
C ASP A 180 -17.28 13.92 41.70
N THR A 181 -18.54 14.32 41.46
CA THR A 181 -19.22 14.14 40.16
C THR A 181 -18.53 14.94 39.06
N ILE A 182 -18.16 16.20 39.33
CA ILE A 182 -17.42 17.05 38.39
C ILE A 182 -16.04 16.46 38.10
N GLN A 183 -15.35 15.94 39.10
CA GLN A 183 -14.04 15.33 38.92
C GLN A 183 -14.11 14.06 38.05
N ASN A 184 -15.14 13.24 38.24
CA ASN A 184 -15.40 12.07 37.41
C ASN A 184 -15.68 12.47 35.95
N HIS A 185 -16.56 13.45 35.73
CA HIS A 185 -16.86 13.94 34.38
C HIS A 185 -15.66 14.60 33.70
N LEU A 186 -14.79 15.28 34.46
CA LEU A 186 -13.54 15.82 33.93
C LEU A 186 -12.63 14.68 33.42
N SER A 187 -12.46 13.61 34.20
CA SER A 187 -11.67 12.45 33.77
C SER A 187 -12.27 11.75 32.55
N GLU A 188 -13.59 11.62 32.48
CA GLU A 188 -14.27 11.08 31.29
C GLU A 188 -14.07 11.98 30.07
N SER A 189 -14.17 13.30 30.23
CA SER A 189 -13.94 14.27 29.17
C SER A 189 -12.50 14.22 28.64
N GLU A 190 -11.51 14.04 29.52
CA GLU A 190 -10.11 13.85 29.12
C GLU A 190 -9.91 12.55 28.31
N LYS A 191 -10.54 11.45 28.74
CA LYS A 191 -10.55 10.19 28.00
C LYS A 191 -11.19 10.35 26.62
N LEU A 192 -12.34 11.02 26.52
CA LEU A 192 -12.98 11.30 25.23
C LEU A 192 -12.10 12.17 24.34
N SER A 193 -11.45 13.21 24.89
CA SER A 193 -10.55 14.08 24.14
C SER A 193 -9.36 13.31 23.55
N THR A 194 -8.77 12.39 24.31
CA THR A 194 -7.69 11.51 23.81
C THR A 194 -8.18 10.55 22.72
N GLN A 195 -9.36 9.95 22.87
CA GLN A 195 -9.95 9.11 21.83
C GLN A 195 -10.23 9.89 20.53
N ILE A 196 -10.74 11.12 20.63
CA ILE A 196 -10.98 11.99 19.48
C ILE A 196 -9.67 12.29 18.75
N LYS A 197 -8.57 12.58 19.47
CA LYS A 197 -7.25 12.79 18.85
C LYS A 197 -6.75 11.55 18.12
N THR A 198 -6.91 10.36 18.71
CA THR A 198 -6.52 9.11 18.05
C THR A 198 -7.33 8.88 16.78
N LEU A 199 -8.67 9.03 16.84
CA LEU A 199 -9.54 8.88 15.68
C LEU A 199 -9.23 9.92 14.58
N ALA A 200 -8.90 11.16 14.95
CA ALA A 200 -8.50 12.18 14.00
C ALA A 200 -7.20 11.80 13.27
N ASN A 201 -6.21 11.26 13.98
CA ASN A 201 -4.96 10.78 13.39
C ASN A 201 -5.20 9.58 12.46
N GLU A 202 -5.99 8.60 12.88
CA GLU A 202 -6.38 7.45 12.05
C GLU A 202 -7.13 7.89 10.79
N SER A 203 -8.04 8.86 10.92
CA SER A 203 -8.76 9.44 9.78
C SER A 203 -7.80 10.11 8.79
N SER A 204 -6.82 10.87 9.28
CA SER A 204 -5.78 11.49 8.44
C SER A 204 -4.91 10.47 7.71
N GLN A 205 -4.56 9.36 8.37
CA GLN A 205 -3.81 8.26 7.76
C GLN A 205 -4.64 7.59 6.65
N LYS A 206 -5.91 7.26 6.94
CA LYS A 206 -6.83 6.68 5.95
C LYS A 206 -7.06 7.61 4.76
N ALA A 207 -7.15 8.93 4.97
CA ALA A 207 -7.26 9.89 3.87
C ALA A 207 -6.01 9.85 2.95
N THR A 208 -4.83 9.67 3.52
CA THR A 208 -3.57 9.52 2.77
C THR A 208 -3.56 8.21 1.97
N GLU A 209 -3.98 7.10 2.57
CA GLU A 209 -4.13 5.81 1.89
C GLU A 209 -5.11 5.89 0.72
N ILE A 210 -6.26 6.54 0.90
CA ILE A 210 -7.27 6.76 -0.16
C ILE A 210 -6.66 7.54 -1.33
N ASN A 211 -5.89 8.60 -1.06
CA ASN A 211 -5.23 9.37 -2.11
C ASN A 211 -4.19 8.54 -2.88
N ASN A 212 -3.43 7.69 -2.18
CA ASN A 212 -2.48 6.78 -2.83
C ASN A 212 -3.20 5.76 -3.73
N LEU A 213 -4.31 5.20 -3.27
CA LEU A 213 -5.14 4.29 -4.07
C LEU A 213 -5.75 5.00 -5.29
N LEU A 214 -6.21 6.24 -5.16
CA LEU A 214 -6.69 7.04 -6.28
C LEU A 214 -5.61 7.24 -7.35
N ASN A 215 -4.38 7.57 -6.94
CA ASN A 215 -3.26 7.71 -7.87
C ASN A 215 -2.94 6.40 -8.59
N GLN A 216 -2.98 5.26 -7.89
CA GLN A 216 -2.80 3.94 -8.49
C GLN A 216 -3.92 3.59 -9.49
N ILE A 217 -5.18 3.88 -9.14
CA ILE A 217 -6.33 3.67 -10.03
C ILE A 217 -6.18 4.50 -11.30
N GLN A 218 -5.73 5.75 -11.19
CA GLN A 218 -5.51 6.61 -12.36
C GLN A 218 -4.40 6.08 -13.27
N SER A 219 -3.26 5.66 -12.70
CA SER A 219 -2.17 5.03 -13.46
C SER A 219 -2.61 3.74 -14.17
N ASN A 220 -3.39 2.89 -13.48
CA ASN A 220 -3.94 1.67 -14.06
C ASN A 220 -4.95 1.96 -15.16
N ARG A 221 -5.75 3.01 -15.02
CA ARG A 221 -6.69 3.48 -16.05
C ARG A 221 -5.95 3.94 -17.30
N ASP A 222 -4.89 4.74 -17.15
CA ASP A 222 -4.08 5.22 -18.27
C ASP A 222 -3.38 4.06 -19.00
N THR A 223 -2.86 3.10 -18.24
CA THR A 223 -2.27 1.86 -18.79
C THR A 223 -3.31 1.04 -19.55
N SER A 224 -4.51 0.88 -18.99
CA SER A 224 -5.61 0.17 -19.63
C SER A 224 -6.08 0.87 -20.91
N GLN A 225 -6.07 2.21 -20.93
CA GLN A 225 -6.42 2.99 -22.11
C GLN A 225 -5.40 2.78 -23.23
N LYS A 226 -4.09 2.87 -22.93
CA LYS A 226 -3.04 2.58 -23.90
C LYS A 226 -3.16 1.17 -24.47
N LEU A 227 -3.42 0.18 -23.62
CA LEU A 227 -3.60 -1.20 -24.08
C LEU A 227 -4.82 -1.35 -25.00
N ARG A 228 -5.91 -0.64 -24.74
CA ARG A 228 -7.08 -0.60 -25.64
C ARG A 228 -6.74 0.01 -26.99
N ASP A 229 -5.99 1.11 -26.99
CA ASP A 229 -5.58 1.79 -28.22
C ASP A 229 -4.64 0.88 -29.04
N ASP A 230 -3.70 0.19 -28.38
CA ASP A 230 -2.80 -0.80 -29.00
C ASP A 230 -3.56 -2.00 -29.57
N ILE A 231 -4.58 -2.51 -28.86
CA ILE A 231 -5.46 -3.57 -29.36
C ILE A 231 -6.17 -3.09 -30.64
N GLY A 232 -6.72 -1.87 -30.65
CA GLY A 232 -7.38 -1.30 -31.83
C GLY A 232 -6.43 -1.16 -33.02
N ALA A 233 -5.20 -0.69 -32.78
CA ALA A 233 -4.17 -0.58 -33.82
C ALA A 233 -3.76 -1.96 -34.38
N ASN A 234 -3.62 -2.96 -33.53
CA ASN A 234 -3.31 -4.33 -33.95
C ASN A 234 -4.47 -4.97 -34.71
N GLU A 235 -5.72 -4.75 -34.30
CA GLU A 235 -6.89 -5.23 -35.03
C GLU A 235 -6.95 -4.63 -36.45
N ALA A 236 -6.65 -3.34 -36.60
CA ALA A 236 -6.57 -2.68 -37.91
C ALA A 236 -5.49 -3.32 -38.81
N LYS A 237 -4.29 -3.57 -38.26
CA LYS A 237 -3.21 -4.26 -38.99
C LYS A 237 -3.59 -5.69 -39.39
N ILE A 238 -4.27 -6.43 -38.51
CA ILE A 238 -4.75 -7.78 -38.80
C ILE A 238 -5.77 -7.76 -39.95
N ARG A 239 -6.72 -6.80 -39.94
CA ARG A 239 -7.69 -6.64 -41.03
C ARG A 239 -7.00 -6.31 -42.36
N GLU A 240 -6.02 -5.41 -42.36
CA GLU A 240 -5.23 -5.07 -43.55
C GLU A 240 -4.48 -6.29 -44.09
N PHE A 241 -3.83 -7.06 -43.20
CA PHE A 241 -3.13 -8.29 -43.57
C PHE A 241 -4.07 -9.32 -44.23
N PHE A 242 -5.27 -9.53 -43.69
CA PHE A 242 -6.26 -10.43 -44.29
C PHE A 242 -6.77 -9.95 -45.65
N ASN A 243 -6.95 -8.64 -45.84
CA ASN A 243 -7.33 -8.07 -47.14
C ASN A 243 -6.23 -8.32 -48.20
N GLU A 244 -4.96 -8.15 -47.83
CA GLU A 244 -3.84 -8.45 -48.73
C GLU A 244 -3.74 -9.96 -49.04
N ILE A 245 -3.99 -10.84 -48.07
CA ILE A 245 -4.08 -12.30 -48.32
C ILE A 245 -5.17 -12.60 -49.34
N GLU A 246 -6.38 -12.04 -49.19
CA GLU A 246 -7.49 -12.28 -50.12
C GLU A 246 -7.13 -11.82 -51.55
N LYS A 247 -6.47 -10.66 -51.67
CA LYS A 247 -5.98 -10.12 -52.94
C LYS A 247 -4.91 -11.01 -53.57
N TYR A 248 -3.94 -11.51 -52.81
CA TYR A 248 -2.95 -12.45 -53.31
C TYR A 248 -3.58 -13.78 -53.73
N GLN A 249 -4.55 -14.29 -52.96
CA GLN A 249 -5.27 -15.51 -53.33
C GLN A 249 -5.99 -15.37 -54.67
N LYS A 250 -6.72 -14.26 -54.88
CA LYS A 250 -7.37 -13.96 -56.17
C LYS A 250 -6.35 -13.87 -57.31
N THR A 251 -5.22 -13.23 -57.07
CA THR A 251 -4.14 -13.09 -58.05
C THR A 251 -3.54 -14.45 -58.42
N ILE A 252 -3.25 -15.30 -57.44
CA ILE A 252 -2.72 -16.66 -57.66
C ILE A 252 -3.70 -17.48 -58.51
N VAL A 253 -5.00 -17.44 -58.19
CA VAL A 253 -6.02 -18.17 -58.97
C VAL A 253 -6.08 -17.64 -60.41
N SER A 254 -6.08 -16.31 -60.61
CA SER A 254 -6.08 -15.71 -61.95
C SER A 254 -4.85 -16.13 -62.75
N THR A 255 -3.66 -15.96 -62.19
CA THR A 255 -2.38 -16.31 -62.84
C THR A 255 -2.30 -17.81 -63.14
N THR A 256 -2.82 -18.66 -62.25
CA THR A 256 -2.87 -20.12 -62.46
C THR A 256 -3.77 -20.47 -63.64
N ASN A 257 -4.94 -19.84 -63.74
CA ASN A 257 -5.85 -20.03 -64.87
C ASN A 257 -5.25 -19.53 -66.18
N GLU A 258 -4.62 -18.35 -66.17
CA GLU A 258 -3.91 -17.82 -67.35
C GLU A 258 -2.78 -18.73 -67.80
N ALA A 259 -1.97 -19.24 -66.86
CA ALA A 259 -0.89 -20.18 -67.14
C ALA A 259 -1.44 -21.48 -67.73
N LYS A 260 -2.52 -22.04 -67.16
CA LYS A 260 -3.19 -23.23 -67.69
C LYS A 260 -3.67 -23.03 -69.12
N ASN A 261 -4.35 -21.91 -69.39
CA ASN A 261 -4.85 -21.59 -70.74
C ASN A 261 -3.70 -21.44 -71.74
N LYS A 262 -2.59 -20.79 -71.36
CA LYS A 262 -1.40 -20.68 -72.22
C LYS A 262 -0.75 -22.03 -72.47
N ILE A 263 -0.63 -22.89 -71.46
CA ILE A 263 -0.09 -24.25 -71.61
C ILE A 263 -0.96 -25.05 -72.58
N GLU A 264 -2.28 -24.98 -72.45
CA GLU A 264 -3.21 -25.66 -73.35
C GLU A 264 -3.10 -25.14 -74.80
N SER A 265 -3.01 -23.80 -74.98
CA SER A 265 -2.75 -23.19 -76.30
C SER A 265 -1.45 -23.70 -76.91
N PHE A 266 -0.35 -23.67 -76.15
CA PHE A 266 0.95 -24.13 -76.63
C PHE A 266 0.98 -25.62 -76.91
N GLN A 267 0.29 -26.46 -76.14
CA GLN A 267 0.15 -27.88 -76.43
C GLN A 267 -0.59 -28.11 -77.75
N ASN A 268 -1.68 -27.37 -78.00
CA ASN A 268 -2.43 -27.45 -79.25
C ASN A 268 -1.60 -26.98 -80.44
N GLU A 269 -0.93 -25.83 -80.34
CA GLU A 269 -0.03 -25.30 -81.38
C GLU A 269 1.13 -26.25 -81.66
N THR A 270 1.77 -26.80 -80.63
CA THR A 270 2.87 -27.76 -80.77
C THR A 270 2.38 -29.03 -81.47
N SER A 271 1.20 -29.53 -81.10
CA SER A 271 0.59 -30.71 -81.73
C SER A 271 0.30 -30.46 -83.22
N ALA A 272 -0.25 -29.29 -83.56
CA ALA A 272 -0.50 -28.90 -84.95
C ALA A 272 0.81 -28.79 -85.76
N ILE A 273 1.88 -28.24 -85.16
CA ILE A 273 3.21 -28.19 -85.78
C ILE A 273 3.77 -29.61 -86.00
N ILE A 274 3.63 -30.50 -85.03
CA ILE A 274 4.08 -31.91 -85.16
C ILE A 274 3.33 -32.61 -86.30
N GLU A 275 2.01 -32.44 -86.40
CA GLU A 275 1.20 -33.02 -87.47
C GLU A 275 1.61 -32.47 -88.84
N LYS A 276 1.77 -31.15 -88.95
CA LYS A 276 2.25 -30.51 -90.19
C LYS A 276 3.66 -30.97 -90.58
N ASN A 277 4.56 -31.12 -89.61
CA ASN A 277 5.90 -31.64 -89.89
C ASN A 277 5.86 -33.10 -90.34
N LYS A 278 4.98 -33.94 -89.77
CA LYS A 278 4.79 -35.32 -90.25
C LYS A 278 4.24 -35.35 -91.67
N SER A 279 3.27 -34.50 -92.01
CA SER A 279 2.71 -34.44 -93.36
C SER A 279 3.76 -33.97 -94.38
N LEU A 280 4.52 -32.92 -94.06
CA LEU A 280 5.60 -32.42 -94.91
C LEU A 280 6.71 -33.47 -95.08
N GLN A 281 7.09 -34.20 -94.03
CA GLN A 281 8.04 -35.30 -94.15
C GLN A 281 7.56 -36.39 -95.11
N LYS A 282 6.26 -36.71 -95.09
CA LYS A 282 5.65 -37.67 -96.02
C LYS A 282 5.68 -37.15 -97.46
N GLU A 283 5.30 -35.89 -97.66
CA GLU A 283 5.28 -35.24 -98.98
C GLU A 283 6.68 -35.11 -99.59
N VAL A 284 7.66 -34.64 -98.81
CA VAL A 284 9.08 -34.58 -99.24
C VAL A 284 9.59 -35.97 -99.63
N LYS A 285 9.22 -37.00 -98.87
CA LYS A 285 9.60 -38.39 -99.18
C LYS A 285 8.97 -38.87 -100.50
N GLU A 286 7.68 -38.63 -100.71
CA GLU A 286 6.98 -39.01 -101.94
C GLU A 286 7.59 -38.31 -103.15
N HIS A 287 7.88 -37.01 -103.05
CA HIS A 287 8.51 -36.25 -104.13
C HIS A 287 9.94 -36.68 -104.41
N LEU A 288 10.77 -36.92 -103.38
CA LEU A 288 12.14 -37.40 -103.57
C LEU A 288 12.20 -38.80 -104.19
N LEU A 289 11.36 -39.74 -103.73
CA LEU A 289 11.30 -41.08 -104.30
C LEU A 289 10.84 -41.06 -105.76
N LYS A 290 9.85 -40.23 -106.10
CA LYS A 290 9.34 -40.07 -107.47
C LYS A 290 10.37 -39.39 -108.39
N ALA A 291 11.12 -38.42 -107.88
CA ALA A 291 12.07 -37.62 -108.66
C ALA A 291 13.42 -38.32 -108.88
N VAL A 292 13.94 -39.05 -107.89
CA VAL A 292 15.35 -39.50 -107.90
C VAL A 292 15.50 -41.01 -108.12
N GLY A 293 14.63 -41.84 -107.53
CA GLY A 293 14.85 -43.30 -107.50
C GLY A 293 14.56 -44.00 -108.83
N ALA A 294 13.33 -43.89 -109.34
CA ALA A 294 12.90 -44.69 -110.49
C ALA A 294 13.16 -44.02 -111.85
N SER A 295 12.92 -42.71 -111.95
CA SER A 295 13.03 -41.97 -113.23
C SER A 295 14.48 -41.71 -113.64
N LEU A 296 15.33 -41.32 -112.69
CA LEU A 296 16.73 -41.01 -112.94
C LEU A 296 17.54 -42.28 -113.25
N PHE A 297 17.35 -43.35 -112.48
CA PHE A 297 17.94 -44.66 -112.75
C PHE A 297 17.50 -45.19 -114.12
N SER A 298 16.19 -45.22 -114.41
CA SER A 298 15.68 -45.68 -115.71
C SER A 298 16.22 -44.86 -116.89
N ALA A 299 16.34 -43.54 -116.73
CA ALA A 299 16.92 -42.68 -117.76
C ALA A 299 18.40 -42.97 -118.03
N PHE A 300 19.20 -43.20 -116.97
CA PHE A 300 20.62 -43.56 -117.12
C PHE A 300 20.81 -44.98 -117.68
N GLU A 301 20.02 -45.95 -117.23
CA GLU A 301 20.01 -47.33 -117.73
C GLU A 301 19.71 -47.36 -119.24
N LYS A 302 18.66 -46.64 -119.66
CA LYS A 302 18.25 -46.55 -121.07
C LYS A 302 19.31 -45.88 -121.95
N ARG A 303 20.00 -44.86 -121.41
CA ARG A 303 21.11 -44.18 -122.10
C ARG A 303 22.32 -45.10 -122.24
N LYS A 304 22.69 -45.82 -121.16
CA LYS A 304 23.78 -46.81 -121.15
C LYS A 304 23.56 -47.89 -122.21
N LYS A 305 22.38 -48.50 -122.26
CA LYS A 305 22.06 -49.56 -123.23
C LYS A 305 22.15 -49.09 -124.69
N ARG A 306 21.81 -47.81 -124.96
CA ARG A 306 21.96 -47.22 -126.30
C ARG A 306 23.44 -47.04 -126.67
N ILE A 307 24.26 -46.62 -125.71
CA ILE A 307 25.71 -46.43 -125.90
C ILE A 307 26.42 -47.77 -126.09
N GLU A 308 26.06 -48.79 -125.31
CA GLU A 308 26.57 -50.16 -125.44
C GLU A 308 26.32 -50.73 -126.85
N PHE A 309 25.13 -50.47 -127.41
CA PHE A 309 24.82 -50.84 -128.79
C PHE A 309 25.65 -50.05 -129.82
N SER A 310 25.82 -48.73 -129.63
CA SER A 310 26.67 -47.88 -130.48
C SER A 310 28.12 -48.36 -130.51
N LYS A 311 28.68 -48.71 -129.34
CA LYS A 311 30.02 -49.28 -129.20
C LYS A 311 30.19 -50.56 -130.03
N TRP A 312 29.22 -51.47 -129.98
CA TRP A 312 29.27 -52.69 -130.78
C TRP A 312 29.21 -52.41 -132.30
N ILE A 313 28.45 -51.40 -132.72
CA ILE A 313 28.44 -50.95 -134.11
C ILE A 313 29.82 -50.46 -134.53
N TRP A 314 30.45 -49.57 -133.75
CA TRP A 314 31.79 -49.06 -134.09
C TRP A 314 32.87 -50.14 -134.05
N ALA A 315 32.77 -51.11 -133.15
CA ALA A 315 33.67 -52.27 -133.13
C ALA A 315 33.52 -53.11 -134.41
N ALA A 316 32.29 -53.43 -134.80
CA ALA A 316 32.01 -54.18 -136.03
C ALA A 316 32.52 -53.41 -137.26
N LEU A 317 32.27 -52.11 -137.32
CA LEU A 317 32.66 -51.24 -138.41
C LEU A 317 34.19 -51.12 -138.53
N THR A 318 34.90 -51.04 -137.39
CA THR A 318 36.37 -51.10 -137.34
C THR A 318 36.89 -52.44 -137.87
N ALA A 319 36.30 -53.56 -137.45
CA ALA A 319 36.70 -54.88 -137.91
C ALA A 319 36.49 -55.04 -139.43
N THR A 320 35.36 -54.58 -139.96
CA THR A 320 35.09 -54.57 -141.41
C THR A 320 36.09 -53.70 -142.17
N ALA A 321 36.45 -52.53 -141.64
CA ALA A 321 37.42 -51.64 -142.26
C ALA A 321 38.83 -52.25 -142.30
N ILE A 322 39.25 -52.98 -141.25
CA ILE A 322 40.51 -53.73 -141.23
C ILE A 322 40.50 -54.82 -142.30
N ILE A 323 39.41 -55.60 -142.39
CA ILE A 323 39.28 -56.65 -143.42
C ILE A 323 39.35 -56.03 -144.83
N ALA A 324 38.64 -54.93 -145.06
CA ALA A 324 38.69 -54.19 -146.33
C ALA A 324 40.11 -53.71 -146.65
N GLN A 325 40.84 -53.19 -145.67
CA GLN A 325 42.23 -52.78 -145.85
C GLN A 325 43.13 -53.96 -146.25
N VAL A 326 42.98 -55.12 -145.60
CA VAL A 326 43.73 -56.34 -145.97
C VAL A 326 43.42 -56.75 -147.40
N LEU A 327 42.15 -56.72 -147.82
CA LEU A 327 41.74 -57.03 -149.19
C LEU A 327 42.37 -56.06 -150.20
N VAL A 328 42.40 -54.75 -149.90
CA VAL A 328 43.06 -53.75 -150.74
C VAL A 328 44.56 -54.01 -150.85
N ILE A 329 45.23 -54.39 -149.76
CA ILE A 329 46.66 -54.72 -149.76
C ILE A 329 46.93 -55.97 -150.64
N VAL A 330 46.14 -57.03 -150.49
CA VAL A 330 46.24 -58.24 -151.32
C VAL A 330 46.00 -57.92 -152.80
N TRP A 331 45.01 -57.07 -153.08
CA TRP A 331 44.70 -56.64 -154.45
C TRP A 331 45.81 -55.78 -155.08
N ILE A 332 46.48 -54.93 -154.30
CA ILE A 332 47.67 -54.20 -154.76
C ILE A 332 48.82 -55.19 -155.03
N ALA A 333 49.08 -56.15 -154.13
CA ALA A 333 50.14 -57.13 -154.27
C ALA A 333 49.99 -58.00 -155.54
N ASN A 334 48.78 -58.51 -155.80
CA ASN A 334 48.49 -59.29 -157.00
C ASN A 334 48.69 -58.49 -158.30
N HIS A 335 48.39 -57.18 -158.30
CA HIS A 335 48.56 -56.34 -159.47
C HIS A 335 50.03 -56.04 -159.77
N VAL A 336 50.87 -55.87 -158.74
CA VAL A 336 52.32 -55.68 -158.92
C VAL A 336 52.94 -56.93 -159.57
N GLN A 337 52.47 -58.12 -159.22
CA GLN A 337 52.95 -59.37 -159.82
C GLN A 337 52.47 -59.59 -161.27
N SER A 338 51.37 -58.96 -161.70
CA SER A 338 50.81 -59.15 -163.05
C SER A 338 51.38 -58.21 -164.13
N ILE A 339 52.31 -57.32 -163.79
CA ILE A 339 52.93 -56.38 -164.76
C ILE A 339 54.11 -57.08 -165.45
N GLN A 340 53.90 -57.58 -166.66
CA GLN A 340 54.98 -58.02 -167.56
C GLN A 340 55.41 -56.82 -168.44
N GLY A 341 56.52 -56.19 -168.09
CA GLY A 341 57.13 -55.10 -168.86
C GLY A 341 58.19 -54.36 -168.05
N ASP A 342 59.27 -53.93 -168.70
CA ASP A 342 60.50 -53.36 -168.12
C ASP A 342 60.33 -51.93 -167.55
N ILE A 343 59.13 -51.59 -167.07
CA ILE A 343 58.78 -50.30 -166.50
C ILE A 343 58.72 -50.46 -164.96
N PRO A 344 59.47 -49.66 -164.19
CA PRO A 344 59.44 -49.76 -162.73
C PRO A 344 58.03 -49.56 -162.18
N PHE A 345 57.56 -50.50 -161.34
CA PHE A 345 56.17 -50.60 -160.85
C PHE A 345 55.60 -49.32 -160.20
N TYR A 346 56.45 -48.47 -159.63
CA TYR A 346 56.05 -47.22 -158.97
C TYR A 346 55.71 -46.09 -159.95
N LYS A 347 56.10 -46.20 -161.24
CA LYS A 347 55.75 -45.22 -162.28
C LYS A 347 54.43 -45.55 -163.00
N THR A 348 53.83 -46.70 -162.71
CA THR A 348 52.54 -47.09 -163.29
C THR A 348 51.42 -46.29 -162.61
N PRO A 349 50.60 -45.51 -163.36
CA PRO A 349 49.54 -44.69 -162.78
C PRO A 349 48.57 -45.50 -161.90
N GLY A 350 48.37 -46.77 -162.24
CA GLY A 350 47.54 -47.71 -161.50
C GLY A 350 48.02 -48.03 -160.08
N PHE A 351 49.33 -47.93 -159.77
CA PHE A 351 49.83 -48.19 -158.41
C PHE A 351 49.58 -47.00 -157.48
N ILE A 352 49.91 -45.78 -157.93
CA ILE A 352 49.73 -44.55 -157.15
C ILE A 352 48.27 -44.36 -156.78
N LEU A 353 47.35 -44.52 -157.74
CA LEU A 353 45.91 -44.35 -157.50
C LEU A 353 45.38 -45.33 -156.45
N ARG A 354 45.87 -46.58 -156.43
CA ARG A 354 45.46 -47.60 -155.46
C ARG A 354 46.04 -47.35 -154.06
N VAL A 355 47.28 -46.85 -153.96
CA VAL A 355 47.85 -46.43 -152.67
C VAL A 355 47.07 -45.25 -152.10
N THR A 356 46.69 -44.28 -152.94
CA THR A 356 45.84 -43.15 -152.55
C THR A 356 44.46 -43.59 -152.02
N VAL A 357 43.88 -44.68 -152.54
CA VAL A 357 42.63 -45.27 -152.02
C VAL A 357 42.81 -45.92 -150.65
N SER A 358 44.01 -46.38 -150.30
CA SER A 358 44.26 -47.02 -149.00
C SER A 358 44.43 -46.02 -147.85
N ILE A 359 44.86 -44.79 -148.13
CA ILE A 359 45.06 -43.73 -147.11
C ILE A 359 43.74 -43.37 -146.38
N PRO A 360 42.61 -43.10 -147.06
CA PRO A 360 41.33 -42.87 -146.41
C PRO A 360 40.86 -44.02 -145.51
N ILE A 361 41.14 -45.27 -145.89
CA ILE A 361 40.71 -46.46 -145.13
C ILE A 361 41.52 -46.56 -143.83
N VAL A 362 42.84 -46.34 -143.87
CA VAL A 362 43.68 -46.34 -142.67
C VAL A 362 43.27 -45.20 -141.71
N PHE A 363 42.99 -44.01 -142.25
CA PHE A 363 42.47 -42.91 -141.46
C PHE A 363 41.12 -43.26 -140.83
N PHE A 364 40.23 -43.90 -141.58
CA PHE A 364 38.93 -44.34 -141.11
C PHE A 364 39.02 -45.39 -140.00
N ILE A 365 39.96 -46.34 -140.09
CA ILE A 365 40.23 -47.30 -139.00
C ILE A 365 40.66 -46.55 -137.73
N GLY A 366 41.61 -45.61 -137.83
CA GLY A 366 42.04 -44.81 -136.70
C GLY A 366 40.91 -44.01 -136.06
N TYR A 367 40.06 -43.41 -136.91
CA TYR A 367 38.86 -42.69 -136.45
C TYR A 367 37.84 -43.62 -135.77
N ALA A 368 37.57 -44.80 -136.33
CA ALA A 368 36.63 -45.75 -135.77
C ALA A 368 37.11 -46.34 -134.42
N ILE A 369 38.41 -46.60 -134.27
CA ILE A 369 39.02 -46.99 -132.98
C ILE A 369 38.86 -45.87 -131.95
N HIS A 370 39.11 -44.62 -132.32
CA HIS A 370 38.93 -43.48 -131.43
C HIS A 370 37.48 -43.33 -130.97
N GLN A 371 36.52 -43.47 -131.89
CA GLN A 371 35.09 -43.43 -131.55
C GLN A 371 34.66 -44.59 -130.65
N TYR A 372 35.18 -45.80 -130.89
CA TYR A 372 34.93 -46.94 -130.01
C TYR A 372 35.45 -46.71 -128.58
N ALA A 373 36.67 -46.17 -128.44
CA ALA A 373 37.25 -45.86 -127.12
C ALA A 373 36.40 -44.82 -126.37
N LYS A 374 35.96 -43.78 -127.07
CA LYS A 374 35.10 -42.73 -126.51
C LYS A 374 33.73 -43.27 -126.07
N GLU A 375 33.10 -44.12 -126.86
CA GLU A 375 31.81 -44.73 -126.51
C GLU A 375 31.94 -45.69 -125.31
N ARG A 376 33.08 -46.39 -125.17
CA ARG A 376 33.36 -47.21 -123.98
C ARG A 376 33.51 -46.37 -122.71
N GLU A 377 34.23 -45.26 -122.77
CA GLU A 377 34.36 -44.34 -121.63
C GLU A 377 32.98 -43.80 -121.19
N TYR A 378 32.12 -43.46 -122.16
CA TYR A 378 30.75 -43.06 -121.85
C TYR A 378 29.91 -44.19 -121.25
N GLU A 379 30.04 -45.42 -121.73
CA GLU A 379 29.38 -46.58 -121.13
C GLU A 379 29.74 -46.75 -119.65
N GLU A 380 31.03 -46.64 -119.33
CA GLU A 380 31.54 -46.77 -117.96
C GLU A 380 31.05 -45.61 -117.07
N LEU A 381 31.09 -44.36 -117.57
CA LEU A 381 30.61 -43.20 -116.83
C LEU A 381 29.11 -43.25 -116.53
N TYR A 382 28.29 -43.63 -117.52
CA TYR A 382 26.84 -43.78 -117.32
C TYR A 382 26.50 -45.03 -116.49
N GLY A 383 27.31 -46.09 -116.56
CA GLY A 383 27.22 -47.24 -115.67
C GLY A 383 27.44 -46.87 -114.21
N PHE A 384 28.47 -46.07 -113.93
CA PHE A 384 28.75 -45.53 -112.60
C PHE A 384 27.65 -44.59 -112.09
N LYS A 385 27.12 -43.72 -112.96
CA LYS A 385 25.99 -42.85 -112.60
C LYS A 385 24.70 -43.63 -112.33
N SER A 386 24.44 -44.71 -113.07
CA SER A 386 23.30 -45.58 -112.82
C SER A 386 23.45 -46.31 -111.47
N SER A 387 24.62 -46.88 -111.18
CA SER A 387 24.84 -47.61 -109.92
C SER A 387 24.77 -46.71 -108.68
N ILE A 388 25.28 -45.47 -108.75
CA ILE A 388 25.10 -44.47 -107.68
C ILE A 388 23.63 -44.11 -107.49
N SER A 389 22.89 -43.90 -108.59
CA SER A 389 21.47 -43.55 -108.51
C SER A 389 20.65 -44.68 -107.88
N PHE A 390 21.01 -45.94 -108.17
CA PHE A 390 20.41 -47.12 -107.56
C PHE A 390 20.75 -47.24 -106.06
N SER A 391 22.01 -47.00 -105.68
CA SER A 391 22.46 -47.11 -104.29
C SER A 391 21.95 -45.98 -103.38
N LEU A 392 21.47 -44.86 -103.94
CA LEU A 392 20.82 -43.79 -103.19
C LEU A 392 19.48 -44.23 -102.56
N SER A 393 18.78 -45.19 -103.17
CA SER A 393 17.51 -45.70 -102.65
C SER A 393 17.68 -46.40 -101.28
N PRO A 394 18.68 -47.28 -101.08
CA PRO A 394 19.06 -47.77 -99.75
C PRO A 394 19.41 -46.69 -98.72
N TYR A 395 20.06 -45.58 -99.09
CA TYR A 395 20.37 -44.50 -98.14
C TYR A 395 19.10 -43.81 -97.62
N LEU A 396 18.07 -43.66 -98.46
CA LEU A 396 16.76 -43.18 -98.02
C LEU A 396 16.08 -44.15 -97.06
N ASP A 397 16.23 -45.46 -97.27
CA ASP A 397 15.72 -46.49 -96.36
C ASP A 397 16.56 -46.62 -95.07
N LEU A 398 17.85 -46.27 -95.08
CA LEU A 398 18.67 -46.27 -93.86
C LEU A 398 18.27 -45.14 -92.90
N VAL A 399 17.93 -43.96 -93.43
CA VAL A 399 17.37 -42.84 -92.65
C VAL A 399 16.03 -43.23 -91.99
N LYS A 400 15.27 -44.15 -92.59
CA LYS A 400 14.03 -44.70 -92.01
C LYS A 400 14.29 -45.56 -90.76
N LYS A 401 15.46 -46.17 -90.62
CA LYS A 401 15.78 -47.14 -89.55
C LYS A 401 16.48 -46.51 -88.34
N ILE A 402 16.85 -45.23 -88.43
CA ILE A 402 17.51 -44.44 -87.38
C ILE A 402 16.48 -43.58 -86.59
N LYS A 403 15.21 -43.60 -87.00
CA LYS A 403 14.05 -43.25 -86.16
C LYS A 403 13.40 -44.53 -85.66
#